data_AF-A0A1S8CZK0-F1
#
_entry.id   AF-A0A1S8CZK0-F1
#
_cell.length_a   1.000
_cell.length_b   1.000
_cell.length_c   1.000
_cell.angle_alpha   90.00
_cell.angle_beta   90.00
_cell.angle_gamma   90.00
#
_symmetry.space_group_name_H-M   'P 1'
#
loop_
_entity.id
_entity.type
_entity.pdbx_description
1 polymer ?
#
loop_
_entity_poly.entity_id
_entity_poly.type
_entity_poly.pdbx_seq_one_letter_code
_entity_poly.pdbx_strand_id
1 'polypeptide(L)' 'MSHITEKELRHLEEEIPQHAREALKKAQQAALARGSRVMIARQGQLVEIDAHGHESLVKEIEQPLHFTIGQKFSRA' A
#
# COMPACT_ATOMS: atom_id res chain seq x y z
N MET A 1 13.04 27.66 13.83
CA MET A 1 12.87 26.31 13.26
C MET A 1 12.95 25.34 14.43
N SER A 2 11.94 24.50 14.64
CA SER A 2 11.99 23.46 15.68
C SER A 2 12.98 22.39 15.24
N HIS A 3 14.02 22.17 16.05
CA HIS A 3 14.94 21.06 15.85
C HIS A 3 14.23 19.79 16.31
N ILE A 4 13.89 18.93 15.36
CA ILE A 4 13.41 17.58 15.63
C ILE A 4 14.61 16.73 16.07
N THR A 5 14.45 16.00 17.15
CA THR A 5 15.44 15.03 17.66
C THR A 5 15.31 13.68 16.95
N GLU A 6 16.36 12.87 16.98
CA GLU A 6 16.35 11.50 16.43
C GLU A 6 15.27 10.62 17.07
N LYS A 7 14.98 10.83 18.37
CA LYS A 7 13.91 10.11 19.07
C LYS A 7 12.53 10.49 18.52
N GLU A 8 12.31 11.76 18.22
CA GLU A 8 11.07 12.25 17.64
C GLU A 8 10.92 11.79 16.18
N LEU A 9 12.01 11.76 15.39
CA LEU A 9 11.99 11.17 14.04
C LEU A 9 11.56 9.72 14.07
N ARG A 10 12.18 8.90 14.93
CA ARG A 10 11.86 7.48 15.05
C ARG A 10 10.41 7.24 15.41
N HIS A 11 9.88 8.04 16.34
CA HIS A 11 8.47 7.96 16.71
C HIS A 11 7.55 8.26 15.52
N LEU A 12 7.86 9.30 14.73
CA LEU A 12 7.08 9.62 13.52
C LEU A 12 7.21 8.51 12.46
N GLU A 13 8.40 7.92 12.28
CA GLU A 13 8.64 6.82 11.35
C GLU A 13 7.82 5.57 11.70
N GLU A 14 7.69 5.26 12.99
CA GLU A 14 6.87 4.15 13.50
C GLU A 14 5.38 4.34 13.16
N GLU A 15 4.91 5.57 13.01
CA GLU A 15 3.51 5.89 12.65
C GLU A 15 3.26 5.87 11.13
N ILE A 16 4.29 5.99 10.30
CA ILE A 16 4.15 6.02 8.82
C ILE A 16 3.32 4.83 8.29
N PRO A 17 3.56 3.57 8.69
CA PRO A 17 2.79 2.44 8.16
C PRO A 17 1.29 2.57 8.45
N GLN A 18 0.92 3.06 9.63
CA GLN A 18 -0.49 3.24 9.99
C GLN A 18 -1.12 4.37 9.18
N HIS A 19 -0.46 5.53 9.10
CA HIS A 19 -0.93 6.66 8.30
C HIS A 19 -1.07 6.30 6.81
N ALA A 20 -0.12 5.55 6.26
CA ALA A 20 -0.16 5.09 4.87
C ALA A 20 -1.38 4.17 4.62
N ARG A 21 -1.65 3.22 5.52
CA ARG A 21 -2.81 2.32 5.43
C ARG A 21 -4.12 3.09 5.46
N GLU A 22 -4.24 4.05 6.37
CA GLU A 22 -5.46 4.86 6.49
C GLU A 22 -5.68 5.77 5.29
N ALA A 23 -4.61 6.42 4.80
CA ALA A 23 -4.68 7.26 3.62
C ALA A 23 -5.11 6.46 2.38
N LEU A 24 -4.53 5.26 2.19
CA LEU A 24 -4.91 4.36 1.10
C LEU A 24 -6.39 3.96 1.21
N LYS A 25 -6.84 3.53 2.38
CA LYS A 25 -8.25 3.14 2.60
C LYS A 25 -9.21 4.28 2.26
N LYS A 26 -8.92 5.50 2.73
CA LYS A 26 -9.73 6.69 2.43
C LYS A 26 -9.76 6.99 0.93
N ALA A 27 -8.62 6.92 0.25
CA ALA A 27 -8.54 7.15 -1.18
C ALA A 27 -9.33 6.11 -2.00
N GLN A 28 -9.26 4.83 -1.61
CA GLN A 28 -10.05 3.76 -2.23
C GLN A 28 -11.55 4.00 -2.06
N GLN A 29 -11.99 4.29 -0.84
CA GLN A 29 -13.40 4.58 -0.55
C GLN A 29 -13.91 5.78 -1.36
N ALA A 30 -13.12 6.87 -1.42
CA ALA A 30 -13.47 8.05 -2.20
C ALA A 30 -13.55 7.74 -3.71
N ALA A 31 -12.68 6.87 -4.23
CA ALA A 31 -12.69 6.46 -5.63
C ALA A 31 -13.92 5.61 -5.98
N LEU A 32 -14.29 4.66 -5.11
CA LEU A 32 -15.47 3.85 -5.31
C LEU A 32 -16.76 4.68 -5.19
N ALA A 33 -16.81 5.61 -4.24
CA ALA A 33 -17.96 6.50 -4.04
C ALA A 33 -18.25 7.40 -5.27
N ARG A 34 -17.22 7.76 -6.05
CA ARG A 34 -17.37 8.51 -7.32
C ARG A 34 -17.64 7.62 -8.54
N GLY A 35 -17.88 6.32 -8.35
CA GLY A 35 -18.10 5.36 -9.44
C GLY A 35 -16.84 4.99 -10.22
N SER A 36 -15.64 5.32 -9.73
CA SER A 36 -14.39 4.85 -10.34
C SER A 36 -14.07 3.42 -9.93
N ARG A 37 -13.17 2.80 -10.67
CA ARG A 37 -12.60 1.49 -10.34
C ARG A 37 -11.27 1.64 -9.61
N VAL A 38 -10.94 0.67 -8.78
CA VAL A 38 -9.72 0.62 -7.97
C VAL A 38 -8.95 -0.65 -8.31
N MET A 39 -7.64 -0.54 -8.51
CA MET A 39 -6.76 -1.70 -8.66
C MET A 39 -6.08 -2.05 -7.33
N ILE A 40 -6.08 -3.33 -6.99
CA ILE A 40 -5.46 -3.88 -5.78
C ILE A 40 -4.57 -5.06 -6.15
N ALA A 41 -3.34 -5.05 -5.63
CA ALA A 41 -2.46 -6.21 -5.66
C ALA A 41 -2.72 -7.08 -4.43
N ARG A 42 -3.13 -8.34 -4.62
CA ARG A 42 -3.31 -9.32 -3.53
C ARG A 42 -2.93 -10.72 -4.00
N GLN A 43 -2.22 -11.48 -3.17
CA GLN A 43 -1.92 -12.90 -3.41
C GLN A 43 -1.29 -13.23 -4.78
N GLY A 44 -0.39 -12.37 -5.28
CA GLY A 44 0.21 -12.56 -6.61
C GLY A 44 -0.74 -12.21 -7.77
N GLN A 45 -1.83 -11.51 -7.50
CA GLN A 45 -2.80 -11.08 -8.49
C GLN A 45 -2.98 -9.57 -8.46
N LEU A 46 -3.21 -8.99 -9.63
CA LEU A 46 -3.69 -7.63 -9.79
C LEU A 46 -5.18 -7.70 -10.12
N VAL A 47 -6.01 -7.17 -9.22
CA VAL A 47 -7.47 -7.24 -9.28
C VAL A 47 -8.04 -5.84 -9.43
N GLU A 48 -9.00 -5.65 -10.32
CA GLU A 48 -9.80 -4.44 -10.44
C GLU A 48 -11.13 -4.62 -9.68
N ILE A 49 -11.51 -3.62 -8.87
CA ILE A 49 -12.73 -3.60 -8.08
C ILE A 49 -13.56 -2.37 -8.49
N ASP A 50 -14.85 -2.58 -8.76
CA ASP A 50 -15.78 -1.50 -9.06
C ASP A 50 -16.60 -1.02 -7.85
N ALA A 51 -17.38 0.04 -8.03
CA ALA A 51 -18.22 0.64 -6.99
C ALA A 51 -19.32 -0.29 -6.45
N HIS A 52 -19.64 -1.38 -7.15
CA HIS A 52 -20.60 -2.39 -6.72
C HIS A 52 -19.92 -3.56 -5.97
N GLY A 53 -18.59 -3.53 -5.87
CA GLY A 53 -17.80 -4.59 -5.26
C GLY A 53 -17.55 -5.78 -6.18
N HIS A 54 -17.82 -5.66 -7.49
CA HIS A 54 -17.41 -6.69 -8.43
C HIS A 54 -15.90 -6.65 -8.61
N GLU A 55 -15.30 -7.82 -8.57
CA GLU A 55 -13.86 -8.01 -8.73
C GLU A 55 -13.58 -8.71 -10.06
N SER A 56 -12.55 -8.23 -10.76
CA SER A 56 -12.05 -8.87 -11.98
C SER A 56 -10.54 -9.00 -11.93
N LEU A 57 -10.04 -10.18 -12.30
CA LEU A 57 -8.60 -10.40 -12.43
C LEU A 57 -8.09 -9.66 -13.66
N VAL A 58 -7.13 -8.75 -13.46
CA VAL A 58 -6.43 -8.05 -14.54
C VAL A 58 -5.27 -8.90 -15.04
N LYS A 59 -4.43 -9.39 -14.12
CA LYS A 59 -3.31 -10.29 -14.41
C LYS A 59 -2.71 -10.91 -13.15
N GLU A 60 -1.99 -12.00 -13.34
CA GLU A 60 -1.04 -12.52 -12.36
C GLU A 60 0.21 -11.62 -12.28
N ILE A 61 0.78 -11.49 -11.09
CA ILE A 61 2.00 -10.74 -10.76
C ILE A 61 2.89 -11.59 -9.84
N GLU A 62 4.19 -11.27 -9.80
CA GLU A 62 5.11 -11.95 -8.88
C GLU A 62 4.65 -11.78 -7.43
N GLN A 63 4.83 -12.83 -6.62
CA GLN A 63 4.48 -12.77 -5.20
C GLN A 63 5.34 -11.75 -4.45
N PRO A 64 4.82 -11.12 -3.38
CA PRO A 64 5.60 -10.19 -2.57
C PRO A 64 6.87 -10.84 -2.04
N LEU A 65 8.02 -10.21 -2.32
CA LEU A 65 9.30 -10.60 -1.74
C LEU A 65 9.44 -9.96 -0.36
N HIS A 66 9.73 -10.78 0.64
CA HIS A 66 9.99 -10.31 2.01
C HIS A 66 11.49 -10.06 2.17
N PHE A 67 11.85 -8.89 2.68
CA PHE A 67 13.24 -8.51 2.95
C PHE A 67 13.44 -8.20 4.42
N THR A 68 14.61 -8.57 4.92
CA THR A 68 15.11 -8.12 6.21
C THR A 68 16.01 -6.91 6.01
N ILE A 69 16.06 -5.99 6.99
CA ILE A 69 16.93 -4.82 6.92
C ILE A 69 18.39 -5.27 6.74
N GLY A 70 19.08 -4.68 5.75
CA GLY A 70 20.45 -5.04 5.39
C GLY A 70 20.59 -6.21 4.40
N GLN A 71 19.49 -6.85 4.00
CA GLN A 71 19.51 -7.89 2.98
C GLN A 71 19.83 -7.28 1.60
N LYS A 72 20.82 -7.83 0.91
CA LYS A 72 21.12 -7.46 -0.48
C LYS A 72 20.07 -8.04 -1.41
N PHE A 73 19.49 -7.19 -2.26
CA PHE A 73 18.61 -7.63 -3.33
C PHE A 73 19.45 -8.10 -4.53
N SER A 74 19.33 -9.38 -4.90
CA SER A 74 19.80 -9.90 -6.17
C SER A 74 18.64 -10.55 -6.91
N ARG A 75 18.32 -10.04 -8.08
CA ARG A 75 17.39 -10.69 -9.01
C ARG A 75 18.23 -11.62 -9.90
N ALA A 76 17.85 -12.89 -10.01
CA ALA A 76 18.47 -13.82 -10.94
C ALA A 76 18.15 -13.43 -12.39
#